data_AF-A0A4Z0GSM2-F1
#
_entry.id   AF-A0A4Z0GSM2-F1
#
_cell.length_a   1.000
_cell.length_b   1.000
_cell.length_c   1.000
_cell.angle_alpha   90.00
_cell.angle_beta   90.00
_cell.angle_gamma   90.00
#
_symmetry.space_group_name_H-M   'P 1'
#
loop_
_entity.id
_entity.type
_entity.pdbx_description
1 polymer ?
#
loop_
_entity_poly.entity_id
_entity_poly.type
_entity_poly.pdbx_seq_one_letter_code
_entity_poly.pdbx_strand_id
1 'polypeptide(L)'
;MLNQWMLIGALAVSTYLSRIIGVEVMAGRKMRPALRLYFNYVPIAIISALIVKQIFIPSEGHLDLSFPVLISCISTAIVIKITKKFLLSAVIGILIGLLSRYLL
;
A
#
# COMPACT_ATOMS: atom_id res chain seq x y z
N MET A 1 -1.26 31.05 -5.06
CA MET A 1 -0.41 30.28 -5.98
C MET A 1 1.05 30.23 -5.52
N LEU A 2 1.81 31.34 -5.46
CA LEU A 2 3.23 31.34 -5.06
C LEU A 2 3.48 30.71 -3.67
N ASN A 3 2.59 30.95 -2.71
CA ASN A 3 2.67 30.38 -1.37
C ASN A 3 2.51 28.85 -1.32
N GLN A 4 1.71 28.27 -2.22
CA GLN A 4 1.52 26.82 -2.30
C GLN A 4 2.74 26.13 -2.90
N TRP A 5 3.34 26.71 -3.94
CA TRP A 5 4.59 26.23 -4.53
C TRP A 5 5.75 26.28 -3.54
N MET A 6 5.81 27.33 -2.72
CA MET A 6 6.82 27.45 -1.66
C MET A 6 6.64 26.40 -0.56
N LEU A 7 5.39 26.11 -0.17
CA LEU A 7 5.07 25.05 0.79
C LEU A 7 5.39 23.66 0.25
N ILE A 8 5.08 23.38 -1.03
CA ILE A 8 5.43 22.11 -1.68
C ILE A 8 6.95 21.95 -1.72
N GLY A 9 7.67 23.02 -2.07
CA GLY A 9 9.14 23.04 -2.05
C GLY A 9 9.70 22.75 -0.66
N ALA A 10 9.19 23.43 0.38
CA ALA A 10 9.61 23.21 1.75
C ALA A 10 9.31 21.79 2.25
N LEU A 11 8.13 21.25 1.95
CA LEU A 11 7.75 19.87 2.26
C LEU A 11 8.62 18.85 1.54
N ALA A 12 8.91 19.07 0.26
CA ALA A 12 9.77 18.20 -0.52
C ALA A 12 11.18 18.16 0.08
N VAL A 13 11.78 19.33 0.34
CA VAL A 13 13.10 19.42 0.96
C VAL A 13 13.10 18.74 2.33
N SER A 14 12.15 19.07 3.21
CA SER A 14 12.06 18.47 4.54
C SER A 14 11.92 16.94 4.50
N THR A 15 11.09 16.43 3.58
CA THR A 15 10.82 14.98 3.48
C THR A 15 12.03 14.24 2.94
N TYR A 16 12.64 14.74 1.86
CA TYR A 16 13.81 14.10 1.25
C TYR A 16 15.02 14.18 2.17
N LEU A 17 15.25 15.33 2.82
CA LEU A 17 16.39 15.49 3.72
C LEU A 17 16.30 14.53 4.92
N SER A 18 15.13 14.43 5.55
CA SER A 18 14.87 13.46 6.63
C SER A 18 15.11 12.01 6.19
N ARG A 19 14.64 11.65 4.98
CA ARG A 19 14.87 10.30 4.43
C ARG A 19 16.33 10.02 4.11
N ILE A 20 17.03 10.96 3.49
CA ILE A 20 18.45 10.80 3.10
C ILE A 20 19.31 10.63 4.34
N ILE A 21 19.12 11.47 5.36
CA ILE A 21 19.83 11.34 6.64
C ILE A 21 19.58 9.96 7.26
N GLY A 22 18.33 9.50 7.30
CA GLY A 22 17.99 8.18 7.82
C GLY A 22 18.65 7.03 7.04
N VAL A 23 18.70 7.13 5.72
CA VAL A 23 19.33 6.13 4.85
C VAL A 23 20.86 6.15 5.01
N GLU A 24 21.50 7.31 4.99
CA GLU A 24 22.96 7.44 5.15
C GLU A 24 23.44 6.92 6.52
N VAL A 25 22.71 7.22 7.60
CA VAL A 25 23.02 6.71 8.94
C VAL A 25 22.94 5.17 8.99
N MET A 26 22.04 4.56 8.20
CA MET A 26 21.91 3.11 8.08
C MET A 26 22.85 2.48 7.05
N ALA A 27 23.31 3.22 6.03
CA ALA A 27 23.99 2.69 4.84
C ALA A 27 25.32 1.97 5.11
N GLY A 28 25.94 2.18 6.28
CA GLY A 28 27.19 1.54 6.67
C GLY A 28 27.09 0.51 7.81
N ARG A 29 25.91 0.33 8.42
CA ARG A 29 25.78 -0.50 9.64
C ARG A 29 25.36 -1.93 9.29
N LYS A 30 26.13 -2.91 9.78
CA LYS A 30 25.73 -4.33 9.74
C LYS A 30 24.49 -4.53 10.62
N MET A 31 23.33 -4.63 10.00
CA MET A 31 22.08 -4.98 10.69
C MET A 31 22.20 -6.36 11.34
N ARG A 32 21.78 -6.47 12.60
CA ARG A 32 21.64 -7.78 13.27
C ARG A 32 20.63 -8.65 12.49
N PRO A 33 20.82 -9.98 12.42
CA PRO A 33 19.94 -10.88 11.66
C PRO A 33 18.45 -10.73 12.02
N ALA A 34 18.14 -10.53 13.30
CA ALA A 34 16.77 -10.32 13.78
C ALA A 34 16.13 -9.03 13.23
N LEU A 35 16.87 -7.92 13.18
CA LEU A 35 16.39 -6.65 12.63
C LEU A 35 16.14 -6.75 11.12
N ARG A 36 17.04 -7.44 10.39
CA ARG A 36 16.86 -7.69 8.96
C ARG A 36 15.60 -8.50 8.70
N LEU A 37 15.37 -9.57 9.48
CA LEU A 37 14.17 -10.39 9.37
C LEU A 37 12.91 -9.55 9.62
N TYR A 38 12.91 -8.72 10.68
CA TYR A 38 11.81 -7.82 10.99
C TYR A 38 11.51 -6.87 9.82
N PHE A 39 12.51 -6.14 9.30
CA PHE A 39 12.31 -5.20 8.19
C PHE A 39 11.85 -5.86 6.89
N ASN A 40 12.17 -7.14 6.66
CA ASN A 40 11.64 -7.89 5.52
C ASN A 40 10.14 -8.20 5.65
N TYR A 41 9.64 -8.41 6.88
CA TYR A 41 8.22 -8.72 7.11
C TYR A 41 7.35 -7.47 7.34
N VAL A 42 7.94 -6.33 7.69
CA VAL A 42 7.19 -5.08 7.90
C VAL A 42 6.36 -4.67 6.65
N PRO A 43 6.92 -4.61 5.43
CA PRO A 43 6.15 -4.22 4.25
C PRO A 43 4.96 -5.12 3.97
N ILE A 44 5.15 -6.45 4.06
CA ILE A 44 4.07 -7.41 3.78
C ILE A 44 2.99 -7.37 4.87
N ALA A 45 3.38 -7.18 6.13
CA ALA A 45 2.44 -7.02 7.24
C ALA A 45 1.60 -5.74 7.09
N ILE A 46 2.22 -4.62 6.72
CA ILE A 46 1.53 -3.35 6.49
C ILE A 46 0.55 -3.48 5.32
N ILE A 47 0.99 -4.03 4.18
CA ILE A 47 0.11 -4.23 3.01
C ILE A 47 -1.07 -5.14 3.36
N SER A 48 -0.82 -6.24 4.08
CA SER A 48 -1.88 -7.14 4.52
C SER A 48 -2.88 -6.45 5.45
N ALA A 49 -2.39 -5.69 6.44
CA ALA A 49 -3.24 -4.93 7.35
C ALA A 49 -4.07 -3.87 6.62
N LEU A 50 -3.49 -3.18 5.63
CA LEU A 50 -4.22 -2.20 4.80
C LEU A 50 -5.35 -2.86 4.00
N ILE A 51 -5.09 -4.02 3.40
CA ILE A 51 -6.12 -4.78 2.68
C ILE A 51 -7.25 -5.19 3.62
N VAL A 52 -6.91 -5.74 4.79
CA VAL A 52 -7.91 -6.12 5.81
C VAL A 52 -8.71 -4.90 6.27
N LYS A 53 -8.06 -3.77 6.55
CA LYS A 53 -8.75 -2.52 6.90
C LYS A 53 -9.72 -2.12 5.79
N GLN A 54 -9.32 -2.21 4.53
CA GLN A 54 -10.15 -1.83 3.39
C GLN A 54 -11.36 -2.76 3.19
N ILE A 55 -11.29 -4.01 3.66
CA ILE A 55 -12.40 -4.97 3.64
C ILE A 55 -13.39 -4.71 4.78
N PHE A 56 -12.89 -4.46 6.00
CA PHE A 56 -13.71 -4.42 7.22
C PHE A 56 -14.12 -3.02 7.70
N ILE A 57 -13.36 -1.98 7.33
CA ILE A 57 -13.57 -0.60 7.77
C ILE A 57 -13.43 0.34 6.56
N PRO A 58 -14.39 0.31 5.63
CA PRO A 58 -14.35 1.11 4.40
C PRO A 58 -14.60 2.60 4.65
N SER A 59 -15.24 2.97 5.76
CA SER A 59 -15.46 4.35 6.17
C SER A 59 -15.22 4.53 7.67
N GLU A 60 -14.87 5.76 8.04
CA GLU A 60 -14.47 6.18 9.38
C GLU A 60 -15.45 5.68 10.46
N GLY A 61 -15.09 4.60 11.16
CA GLY A 61 -15.69 4.20 12.44
C GLY A 61 -16.71 3.06 12.43
N HIS A 62 -17.17 2.58 11.27
CA HIS A 62 -18.16 1.49 11.19
C HIS A 62 -17.53 0.20 10.67
N LEU A 63 -17.78 -0.91 11.39
CA LEU A 63 -17.43 -2.26 10.95
C LEU A 63 -18.44 -2.71 9.90
N ASP A 64 -18.23 -2.28 8.65
CA ASP A 64 -19.03 -2.70 7.50
C ASP A 64 -18.19 -3.54 6.56
N LEU A 65 -18.69 -4.75 6.26
CA LEU A 65 -18.02 -5.64 5.35
C LEU A 65 -18.24 -5.16 3.91
N SER A 66 -17.18 -4.66 3.27
CA SER A 66 -17.23 -4.26 1.87
C SER A 66 -17.13 -5.47 0.95
N PHE A 67 -18.28 -6.06 0.61
CA PHE A 67 -18.38 -7.09 -0.43
C PHE A 67 -17.67 -6.69 -1.74
N PRO A 68 -17.75 -5.43 -2.23
CA PRO A 68 -17.04 -5.02 -3.45
C PRO A 68 -15.52 -5.19 -3.38
N VAL A 69 -14.92 -4.83 -2.24
CA VAL A 69 -13.48 -4.91 -1.99
C VAL A 69 -13.04 -6.36 -1.76
N LEU A 70 -13.88 -7.16 -1.10
CA LEU A 70 -13.60 -8.58 -0.89
C LEU A 70 -13.57 -9.34 -2.22
N ILE A 71 -14.57 -9.11 -3.09
CA ILE A 71 -14.67 -9.76 -4.40
C ILE A 71 -13.48 -9.37 -5.29
N SER A 72 -13.09 -8.09 -5.30
CA SER A 72 -11.95 -7.64 -6.08
C SER A 72 -10.64 -8.28 -5.60
N CYS A 73 -10.40 -8.34 -4.28
CA CYS A 73 -9.22 -8.99 -3.71
C CYS A 73 -9.14 -10.49 -4.07
N ILE A 74 -10.25 -11.22 -3.93
CA ILE A 74 -10.31 -12.64 -4.28
C ILE A 74 -10.03 -12.84 -5.78
N SER A 75 -10.63 -12.00 -6.63
CA SER A 75 -10.41 -12.09 -8.06
C SER A 75 -8.96 -11.80 -8.45
N THR A 76 -8.35 -10.76 -7.90
CA THR A 76 -6.92 -10.45 -8.10
C THR A 76 -6.04 -11.64 -7.71
N ALA A 77 -6.31 -12.27 -6.57
CA ALA A 77 -5.58 -13.43 -6.09
C ALA A 77 -5.71 -14.65 -7.02
N ILE A 78 -6.89 -14.88 -7.59
CA ILE A 78 -7.11 -15.96 -8.56
C ILE A 78 -6.36 -15.67 -9.87
N VAL A 79 -6.50 -14.45 -10.39
CA VAL A 79 -5.88 -14.05 -11.66
C VAL A 79 -4.35 -14.10 -11.58
N ILE A 80 -3.75 -13.64 -10.48
CA ILE A 80 -2.29 -13.70 -10.36
C ILE A 80 -1.78 -15.13 -10.28
N LYS A 81 -2.52 -16.03 -9.64
CA LYS A 81 -2.18 -17.45 -9.55
C LYS A 81 -2.18 -18.13 -10.92
N ILE A 82 -3.11 -17.74 -11.81
CA ILE A 82 -3.24 -18.31 -13.16
C ILE A 82 -2.27 -17.65 -14.14
N THR A 83 -2.30 -16.32 -14.25
CA THR A 83 -1.56 -15.59 -15.29
C THR A 83 -0.08 -15.45 -14.96
N LYS A 84 0.31 -15.46 -13.67
CA LYS A 84 1.65 -15.12 -13.18
C LYS A 84 2.19 -13.75 -13.66
N LYS A 85 1.33 -12.92 -14.26
CA LYS A 85 1.64 -11.55 -14.71
C LYS A 85 1.00 -10.57 -13.75
N PHE A 86 1.83 -9.85 -13.00
CA PHE A 86 1.40 -8.87 -11.99
C PHE A 86 0.49 -7.78 -12.60
N LEU A 87 0.92 -7.20 -13.74
CA LEU A 87 0.21 -6.09 -14.36
C LEU A 87 -1.21 -6.46 -14.79
N LEU A 88 -1.40 -7.65 -15.37
CA LEU A 88 -2.71 -8.13 -15.80
C LEU A 88 -3.66 -8.35 -14.60
N SER A 89 -3.14 -8.96 -13.54
CA SER A 89 -3.89 -9.20 -12.31
C SER A 89 -4.34 -7.90 -11.63
N ALA A 90 -3.45 -6.90 -11.56
CA ALA A 90 -3.78 -5.60 -11.01
C ALA A 90 -4.90 -4.90 -11.80
N VAL A 91 -4.81 -4.90 -13.13
CA VAL A 91 -5.83 -4.29 -14.00
C VAL A 91 -7.19 -4.98 -13.85
N ILE A 92 -7.21 -6.31 -13.84
CA ILE A 92 -8.44 -7.08 -13.68
C ILE A 92 -9.06 -6.85 -12.28
N GLY A 93 -8.23 -6.78 -11.23
CA GLY A 93 -8.65 -6.43 -9.88
C GLY A 93 -9.32 -5.07 -9.79
N ILE A 94 -8.71 -4.05 -10.40
CA ILE A 94 -9.25 -2.68 -10.43
C ILE A 94 -10.58 -2.65 -11.18
N LEU A 95 -10.67 -3.30 -12.34
CA LEU A 95 -11.90 -3.35 -13.14
C LEU A 95 -13.04 -4.03 -12.36
N ILE A 96 -12.77 -5.14 -11.70
CA ILE A 96 -13.77 -5.87 -10.92
C ILE A 96 -14.19 -5.09 -9.68
N GLY A 97 -13.25 -4.43 -9.00
CA GLY A 97 -13.54 -3.56 -7.86
C GLY A 97 -14.36 -2.32 -8.24
N LEU A 98 -14.12 -1.74 -9.41
CA LEU A 98 -14.93 -0.66 -9.96
C LEU A 98 -16.34 -1.13 -10.33
N LEU A 99 -16.44 -2.28 -11.02
CA LEU A 99 -17.74 -2.85 -11.38
C LEU A 99 -18.55 -3.20 -10.11
N SER A 100 -17.93 -3.86 -9.14
CA SER A 100 -18.61 -4.28 -7.91
C SER A 100 -19.08 -3.10 -7.06
N ARG A 101 -18.34 -1.98 -7.08
CA ARG A 101 -18.74 -0.73 -6.42
C ARG A 101 -19.83 0.05 -7.18
N TYR A 102 -19.98 -0.16 -8.49
CA TYR A 102 -21.03 0.47 -9.27
C TYR A 102 -22.35 -0.33 -9.23
N LEU A 103 -22.26 -1.65 -8.98
CA LEU A 103 -23.40 -2.56 -8.96
C LEU A 103 -24.04 -2.75 -7.56
N LEU A 104 -23.28 -2.50 -6.48
CA LEU A 104 -23.70 -2.54 -5.06
C LEU A 104 -23.56 -1.15 -4.44
#